data_AF-A0A845A128-F1
#
_entry.id   AF-A0A845A128-F1
#
_cell.length_a   1.000
_cell.length_b   1.000
_cell.length_c   1.000
_cell.angle_alpha   90.00
_cell.angle_beta   90.00
_cell.angle_gamma   90.00
#
_symmetry.space_group_name_H-M   'P 1'
#
loop_
_entity.id
_entity.type
_entity.pdbx_description
1 polymer ?
#
loop_
_entity_poly.entity_id
_entity_poly.type
_entity_poly.pdbx_seq_one_letter_code
_entity_poly.pdbx_strand_id
1 'polypeptide(L)'
;MENILASYFSADITDPPTVCAAVHDGREAVALAPADETALIARFPQLAPLSRCTLTAEGWMDQETEEPALVHTLHSFTCQSDSRCTGWASYNVQGAASPSQLYTAVWQGDAWQFTSDPQIIAQ
;
A
#
# COMPACT_ATOMS: atom_id res chain seq x y z
N MET A 1 0.78 5.17 4.19
CA MET A 1 0.03 4.60 3.04
C MET A 1 -0.41 5.66 2.07
N GLU A 2 -1.06 6.74 2.52
CA GLU A 2 -1.56 7.81 1.65
C GLU A 2 -0.53 8.35 0.65
N ASN A 3 0.69 8.64 1.10
CA ASN A 3 1.75 9.15 0.23
C ASN A 3 2.12 8.17 -0.89
N ILE A 4 2.11 6.86 -0.60
CA ILE A 4 2.40 5.79 -1.57
C ILE A 4 1.29 5.76 -2.62
N LEU A 5 0.03 5.78 -2.20
CA LEU A 5 -1.12 5.78 -3.11
C LEU A 5 -1.18 7.07 -3.93
N ALA A 6 -0.92 8.23 -3.34
CA ALA A 6 -0.84 9.50 -4.05
C ALA A 6 0.25 9.46 -5.14
N SER A 7 1.43 8.91 -4.83
CA SER A 7 2.48 8.72 -5.83
C SER A 7 2.05 7.77 -6.95
N TYR A 8 1.40 6.65 -6.63
CA TYR A 8 0.91 5.69 -7.62
C TYR A 8 -0.15 6.31 -8.53
N PHE A 9 -1.20 6.91 -7.96
CA PHE A 9 -2.30 7.50 -8.74
C PHE A 9 -1.91 8.79 -9.47
N SER A 10 -0.77 9.41 -9.12
CA SER A 10 -0.19 10.51 -9.90
C SER A 10 0.62 10.03 -11.11
N ALA A 11 0.98 8.75 -11.17
CA ALA A 11 1.68 8.19 -12.32
C ALA A 11 0.71 8.00 -13.49
N ASP A 12 1.18 8.30 -14.70
CA ASP A 12 0.41 8.06 -15.93
C ASP A 12 0.49 6.57 -16.28
N ILE A 13 -0.49 5.79 -15.80
CA ILE A 13 -0.59 4.35 -16.00
C ILE A 13 -1.69 4.08 -17.03
N THR A 14 -1.31 3.55 -18.18
CA THR A 14 -2.28 3.06 -19.17
C THR A 14 -2.97 1.81 -18.63
N ASP A 15 -4.30 1.86 -18.52
CA ASP A 15 -5.17 0.76 -18.05
C ASP A 15 -4.82 0.28 -16.62
N PRO A 16 -5.06 1.12 -15.60
CA PRO A 16 -4.67 0.77 -14.24
C PRO A 16 -5.54 -0.39 -13.71
N PRO A 17 -4.94 -1.43 -13.10
CA PRO A 17 -5.69 -2.49 -12.45
C PRO A 17 -6.47 -1.95 -11.25
N THR A 18 -7.41 -2.75 -10.74
CA THR A 18 -8.02 -2.47 -9.43
C THR A 18 -6.94 -2.44 -8.35
N VAL A 19 -6.90 -1.35 -7.58
CA VAL A 19 -5.92 -1.13 -6.51
C VAL A 19 -6.59 -1.28 -5.16
N CYS A 20 -6.05 -2.14 -4.31
CA CYS A 20 -6.44 -2.24 -2.90
C CYS A 20 -5.26 -1.92 -1.97
N ALA A 21 -5.60 -1.62 -0.72
CA ALA A 21 -4.67 -1.29 0.34
C ALA A 21 -4.80 -2.29 1.50
N ALA A 22 -3.68 -2.77 2.00
CA ALA A 22 -3.62 -3.74 3.08
C ALA A 22 -2.49 -3.41 4.07
N VAL A 23 -2.61 -3.92 5.29
CA VAL A 23 -1.50 -4.01 6.25
C VAL A 23 -1.10 -5.45 6.43
N HIS A 24 0.13 -5.70 6.83
CA HIS A 24 0.59 -7.05 7.13
C HIS A 24 0.54 -7.30 8.64
N ASP A 25 -0.18 -8.35 9.05
CA ASP A 25 -0.33 -8.71 10.48
C ASP A 25 0.83 -9.55 11.03
N GLY A 26 1.79 -9.88 10.17
CA GLY A 26 2.94 -10.75 10.46
C GLY A 26 2.85 -12.11 9.79
N ARG A 27 1.69 -12.46 9.21
CA ARG A 27 1.46 -13.71 8.47
C ARG A 27 0.95 -13.45 7.06
N GLU A 28 -0.02 -12.55 6.93
CA GLU A 28 -0.66 -12.26 5.66
C GLU A 28 -1.08 -10.79 5.53
N ALA A 29 -1.43 -10.39 4.31
CA ALA A 29 -2.04 -9.10 4.05
C ALA A 29 -3.50 -9.12 4.51
N VAL A 30 -3.85 -8.19 5.39
CA VAL A 30 -5.18 -8.04 5.97
C VAL A 30 -5.69 -6.62 5.76
N ALA A 31 -7.01 -6.46 5.94
CA ALA A 31 -7.65 -5.17 5.77
C ALA A 31 -7.10 -4.16 6.79
N LEU A 32 -7.05 -2.89 6.36
CA LEU A 32 -6.88 -1.78 7.29
C LEU A 32 -8.03 -1.76 8.30
N ALA A 33 -7.86 -1.02 9.40
CA ALA A 33 -8.99 -0.74 10.27
C ALA A 33 -10.10 -0.06 9.43
N PRO A 34 -11.39 -0.43 9.62
CA PRO A 34 -12.46 0.06 8.74
C PRO A 34 -12.54 1.59 8.62
N ALA A 35 -12.24 2.31 9.71
CA ALA A 35 -12.19 3.76 9.71
C ALA A 35 -11.05 4.32 8.83
N ASP A 36 -9.88 3.69 8.87
CA ASP A 36 -8.72 4.09 8.07
C ASP A 36 -8.92 3.76 6.59
N GLU A 37 -9.48 2.59 6.28
CA GLU A 37 -9.83 2.19 4.92
C GLU A 37 -10.85 3.17 4.31
N THR A 38 -11.92 3.49 5.06
CA THR A 38 -12.94 4.45 4.62
C THR A 38 -12.34 5.83 4.36
N ALA A 39 -11.46 6.31 5.27
CA ALA A 39 -10.79 7.60 5.10
C ALA A 39 -9.85 7.61 3.87
N LEU A 40 -9.17 6.51 3.61
CA LEU A 40 -8.30 6.33 2.45
C LEU A 40 -9.09 6.34 1.15
N ILE A 41 -10.18 5.56 1.05
CA ILE A 41 -11.04 5.51 -0.14
C ILE A 41 -11.66 6.88 -0.43
N ALA A 42 -12.10 7.60 0.61
CA ALA A 42 -12.65 8.95 0.44
C ALA A 42 -11.63 9.95 -0.15
N ARG A 43 -10.34 9.76 0.14
CA ARG A 43 -9.24 10.59 -0.40
C ARG A 43 -8.75 10.11 -1.77
N PHE A 44 -8.82 8.81 -2.03
CA PHE A 44 -8.42 8.17 -3.28
C PHE A 44 -9.59 7.34 -3.83
N PRO A 45 -10.55 7.94 -4.56
CA PRO A 45 -11.75 7.23 -5.05
C PRO A 45 -11.47 6.07 -6.01
N GLN A 46 -10.25 5.99 -6.56
CA GLN A 46 -9.77 4.88 -7.40
C GLN A 46 -9.30 3.67 -6.56
N LEU A 47 -9.17 3.82 -5.24
CA LEU A 47 -8.85 2.74 -4.32
C LEU A 47 -10.11 1.93 -4.02
N ALA A 48 -10.03 0.61 -4.21
CA ALA A 48 -11.06 -0.32 -3.80
C ALA A 48 -10.84 -0.80 -2.35
N PRO A 49 -11.91 -1.16 -1.62
CA PRO A 49 -11.78 -1.82 -0.34
C PRO A 49 -11.08 -3.18 -0.51
N LEU A 50 -10.31 -3.61 0.49
CA LEU A 50 -9.56 -4.87 0.38
C LEU A 50 -10.46 -6.06 0.12
N SER A 51 -11.71 -6.05 0.60
CA SER A 51 -12.67 -7.13 0.35
C SER A 51 -12.96 -7.38 -1.14
N ARG A 52 -12.65 -6.43 -2.03
CA ARG A 52 -12.77 -6.61 -3.49
C ARG A 52 -11.53 -7.29 -4.09
N CYS A 53 -10.36 -7.17 -3.48
CA CYS A 53 -9.15 -7.87 -3.92
C CYS A 53 -9.03 -9.20 -3.16
N THR A 54 -9.16 -10.32 -3.85
CA THR A 54 -9.04 -11.66 -3.25
C THR A 54 -7.74 -12.34 -3.70
N LEU A 55 -7.05 -12.97 -2.77
CA LEU A 55 -5.89 -13.79 -3.09
C LEU A 55 -6.34 -15.16 -3.63
N THR A 56 -5.95 -15.46 -4.87
CA THR A 56 -6.24 -16.73 -5.56
C THR A 56 -4.94 -17.49 -5.86
N ALA A 57 -5.05 -18.67 -6.49
CA ALA A 57 -3.88 -19.42 -6.97
C ALA A 57 -3.09 -18.67 -8.06
N GLU A 58 -3.73 -17.73 -8.76
CA GLU A 58 -3.15 -16.93 -9.85
C GLU A 58 -2.60 -15.58 -9.34
N GLY A 59 -2.78 -15.30 -8.05
CA GLY A 59 -2.41 -14.04 -7.41
C GLY A 59 -3.63 -13.25 -6.96
N TRP A 60 -3.43 -11.96 -6.68
CA TRP A 60 -4.51 -11.04 -6.30
C TRP A 60 -5.38 -10.73 -7.52
N MET A 61 -6.68 -10.95 -7.36
CA MET A 61 -7.70 -10.75 -8.39
C MET A 61 -8.80 -9.85 -7.86
N ASP A 62 -9.40 -9.06 -8.72
CA ASP A 62 -10.63 -8.33 -8.44
C ASP A 62 -11.81 -9.30 -8.47
N GLN A 63 -12.54 -9.40 -7.37
CA GLN A 63 -13.69 -10.28 -7.23
C GLN A 63 -14.87 -9.86 -8.13
N GLU A 64 -14.97 -8.58 -8.49
CA GLU A 64 -16.08 -8.06 -9.32
C GLU A 64 -15.80 -8.20 -10.81
N THR A 65 -14.55 -8.01 -11.24
CA THR A 65 -14.18 -8.01 -12.67
C THR A 65 -13.44 -9.26 -13.12
N GLU A 66 -12.96 -10.09 -12.19
CA GLU A 66 -12.11 -11.25 -12.45
C GLU A 66 -10.77 -10.89 -13.14
N GLU A 67 -10.34 -9.63 -13.05
CA GLU A 67 -9.07 -9.14 -13.59
C GLU A 67 -7.97 -9.11 -12.52
N PRO A 68 -6.68 -9.11 -12.90
CA PRO A 68 -5.59 -8.97 -11.94
C PRO A 68 -5.69 -7.67 -11.14
N ALA A 69 -5.60 -7.79 -9.81
CA ALA A 69 -5.58 -6.66 -8.90
C ALA A 69 -4.17 -6.36 -8.40
N LEU A 70 -3.95 -5.09 -8.05
CA LEU A 70 -2.74 -4.62 -7.39
C LEU A 70 -3.04 -4.36 -5.92
N VAL A 71 -2.28 -4.98 -5.02
CA VAL A 71 -2.44 -4.76 -3.57
C VAL A 71 -1.19 -4.10 -3.01
N HIS A 72 -1.32 -2.86 -2.55
CA HIS A 72 -0.29 -2.19 -1.75
C HIS A 72 -0.35 -2.67 -0.31
N THR A 73 0.77 -3.15 0.22
CA THR A 73 0.86 -3.64 1.59
C THR A 73 1.85 -2.82 2.39
N LEU A 74 1.43 -2.34 3.56
CA LEU A 74 2.29 -1.72 4.55
C LEU A 74 2.65 -2.72 5.65
N HIS A 75 3.94 -2.84 5.93
CA HIS A 75 4.52 -3.78 6.89
C HIS A 75 5.31 -3.03 7.95
N SER A 76 5.32 -3.56 9.17
CA SER A 76 6.19 -3.10 10.27
C SER A 76 6.19 -1.58 10.47
N PHE A 77 5.01 -0.96 10.39
CA PHE A 77 4.86 0.47 10.65
C PHE A 77 5.07 0.75 12.14
N THR A 78 6.03 1.62 12.43
CA THR A 78 6.41 1.97 13.81
C THR A 78 6.78 3.45 13.89
N CYS A 79 6.42 4.09 15.00
CA CYS A 79 6.80 5.46 15.29
C CYS A 79 7.85 5.47 16.41
N GLN A 80 9.06 5.95 16.10
CA GLN A 80 10.13 6.12 17.08
C GLN A 80 9.87 7.32 18.01
N SER A 81 9.10 8.29 17.51
CA SER A 81 8.59 9.44 18.25
C SER A 81 7.29 9.93 17.60
N ASP A 82 6.59 10.86 18.26
CA ASP A 82 5.40 11.52 17.71
C ASP A 82 5.67 12.26 16.38
N SER A 83 6.94 12.54 16.09
CA SER A 83 7.40 13.26 14.90
C SER A 83 8.18 12.41 13.91
N ARG A 84 8.36 11.11 14.16
CA ARG A 84 9.14 10.24 13.28
C ARG A 84 8.60 8.82 13.25
N CYS A 85 8.15 8.40 12.08
CA CYS A 85 7.69 7.05 11.83
C CYS A 85 8.44 6.40 10.67
N THR A 86 8.48 5.09 10.67
CA THR A 86 9.07 4.26 9.61
C THR A 86 8.12 3.12 9.29
N GLY A 87 8.06 2.70 8.04
CA GLY A 87 7.35 1.49 7.64
C GLY A 87 7.87 0.97 6.31
N TRP A 88 7.74 -0.34 6.10
CA TRP A 88 8.08 -0.96 4.82
C TRP A 88 6.83 -1.03 3.97
N ALA A 89 6.91 -0.77 2.67
CA ALA A 89 5.80 -1.01 1.77
C ALA A 89 6.24 -1.81 0.55
N SER A 90 5.36 -2.69 0.10
CA SER A 90 5.48 -3.42 -1.14
C SER A 90 4.14 -3.40 -1.86
N TYR A 91 4.12 -3.86 -3.10
CA TYR A 91 2.88 -4.18 -3.80
C TYR A 91 2.96 -5.56 -4.44
N ASN A 92 1.81 -6.18 -4.65
CA ASN A 92 1.71 -7.42 -5.41
C ASN A 92 0.87 -7.19 -6.67
N VAL A 93 1.30 -7.74 -7.80
CA VAL A 93 0.53 -7.75 -9.06
C VAL A 93 0.78 -9.08 -9.76
N GLN A 94 -0.29 -9.75 -10.23
CA GLN A 94 -0.20 -11.03 -10.96
C GLN A 94 0.68 -12.09 -10.25
N GLY A 95 0.55 -12.21 -8.93
CA GLY A 95 1.30 -13.17 -8.11
C GLY A 95 2.77 -12.84 -7.86
N ALA A 96 3.29 -11.72 -8.40
CA ALA A 96 4.64 -11.24 -8.14
C ALA A 96 4.62 -10.13 -7.08
N ALA A 97 5.45 -10.30 -6.04
CA ALA A 97 5.70 -9.27 -5.04
C ALA A 97 6.79 -8.31 -5.54
N SER A 98 6.58 -7.02 -5.38
CA SER A 98 7.63 -6.02 -5.51
C SER A 98 8.65 -6.19 -4.37
N PRO A 99 9.91 -5.74 -4.57
CA PRO A 99 10.79 -5.48 -3.43
C PRO A 99 10.11 -4.54 -2.43
N SER A 100 10.33 -4.80 -1.14
CA SER A 100 9.87 -3.90 -0.07
C SER A 100 10.77 -2.67 -0.02
N GLN A 101 10.17 -1.49 0.02
CA GLN A 101 10.87 -0.21 0.18
C GLN A 101 10.64 0.34 1.59
N LEU A 102 11.69 0.85 2.23
CA LEU A 102 11.59 1.51 3.52
C LEU A 102 11.14 2.95 3.31
N TYR A 103 10.06 3.35 3.97
CA TYR A 103 9.59 4.72 4.04
C TYR A 103 9.85 5.28 5.43
N THR A 104 10.43 6.48 5.48
CA THR A 104 10.55 7.28 6.69
C THR A 104 9.66 8.51 6.56
N ALA A 105 8.84 8.77 7.57
CA ALA A 105 8.00 9.95 7.70
C ALA A 105 8.53 10.81 8.86
N VAL A 106 8.78 12.10 8.61
CA VAL A 106 9.25 13.07 9.61
C VAL A 106 8.33 14.29 9.63
N TRP A 107 7.81 14.66 10.80
CA TRP A 107 7.02 15.88 10.98
C TRP A 107 7.95 17.10 11.11
N GLN A 108 7.75 18.11 10.25
CA GLN A 108 8.55 19.35 10.24
C GLN A 108 7.80 20.56 10.82
N GLY A 109 6.74 20.34 11.59
CA GLY A 109 5.96 21.40 12.26
C GLY A 109 4.70 21.82 11.49
N ASP A 110 4.73 21.75 10.16
CA ASP A 110 3.64 22.10 9.26
C ASP A 110 3.14 20.92 8.42
N ALA A 111 4.04 20.02 8.03
CA ALA A 111 3.75 18.87 7.20
C ALA A 111 4.62 17.65 7.54
N TRP A 112 4.11 16.47 7.17
CA TRP A 112 4.89 15.24 7.11
C TRP A 112 5.74 15.21 5.83
N GLN A 113 7.05 15.04 5.99
CA GLN A 113 7.99 14.78 4.91
C GLN A 113 8.24 13.29 4.81
N PHE A 114 8.11 12.73 3.61
CA PHE A 114 8.31 11.31 3.36
C PHE A 114 9.56 11.11 2.51
N THR A 115 10.46 10.24 2.96
CA THR A 115 11.60 9.77 2.18
C THR A 115 11.49 8.25 2.03
N SER A 116 11.74 7.75 0.82
CA SER A 116 11.90 6.32 0.57
C SER A 116 13.38 6.01 0.44
N ASP A 117 13.86 5.00 1.16
CA ASP A 117 15.18 4.42 0.92
C ASP A 117 15.00 3.14 0.09
N PRO A 118 15.40 3.15 -1.19
CA PRO A 118 15.24 1.99 -2.08
C PRO A 118 16.29 0.90 -1.81
N GLN A 119 16.90 0.80 -0.61
CA GLN A 119 17.91 -0.23 -0.36
C GLN A 119 17.34 -1.61 -0.66
N ILE A 120 17.78 -2.16 -1.78
CA ILE A 120 17.60 -3.55 -2.15
C ILE A 120 18.45 -4.34 -1.15
N ILE A 121 17.85 -4.86 -0.08
CA ILE A 121 18.51 -5.87 0.75
C ILE A 121 18.37 -7.20 -0.01
N ALA A 122 19.12 -7.32 -1.10
CA ALA A 122 19.40 -8.60 -1.75
C ALA A 122 20.91 -8.80 -1.76
N GLN A 123 21.37 -9.77 -0.99
CA GLN A 123 22.59 -10.53 -1.24
C GLN A 123 22.21 -11.99 -1.38
#